data_AF-A0AAW4IGG2-F1
#
_entry.id   AF-A0AAW4IGG2-F1
#
_cell.length_a   1.000
_cell.length_b   1.000
_cell.length_c   1.000
_cell.angle_alpha   90.00
_cell.angle_beta   90.00
_cell.angle_gamma   90.00
#
_symmetry.space_group_name_H-M   'P 1'
#
loop_
_entity.id
_entity.type
_entity.pdbx_description
1 polymer ?
#
loop_
_entity_poly.entity_id
_entity_poly.type
_entity_poly.pdbx_seq_one_letter_code
_entity_poly.pdbx_strand_id
1 'polypeptide(L)'
;MQLASRFAPQSPVLRSEHPLSDDQIRAVAPSIFAQAPHGSRSERYSYIPTATVLQELRGEGFQPFMVCQTRVRQEGRRDFTKHMIRLRHASQINGREANEIILLNSHDGTSSYQMLAGMFR
;
A
#
# COMPACT_ATOMS: atom_id res chain seq x y z
N MET A 1 -13.85 -2.36 -10.83
CA MET A 1 -13.54 -2.97 -9.52
C MET A 1 -13.87 -1.99 -8.42
N GLN A 2 -14.65 -2.39 -7.43
CA GLN A 2 -14.92 -1.56 -6.25
C GLN A 2 -14.06 -2.10 -5.10
N LEU A 3 -13.03 -1.34 -4.73
CA LEU A 3 -12.29 -1.59 -3.49
C LEU A 3 -13.27 -1.52 -2.32
N ALA A 4 -13.06 -2.35 -1.29
CA ALA A 4 -13.86 -2.27 -0.07
C ALA A 4 -13.70 -0.91 0.64
N SER A 5 -12.66 -0.14 0.28
CA SER A 5 -12.43 1.19 0.82
C SER A 5 -12.13 2.20 -0.30
N ARG A 6 -12.51 3.46 -0.08
CA ARG A 6 -12.19 4.60 -0.95
C ARG A 6 -11.15 5.50 -0.31
N PHE A 7 -10.25 6.07 -1.11
CA PHE A 7 -9.37 7.16 -0.67
C PHE A 7 -10.05 8.49 -0.95
N ALA A 8 -9.94 9.45 -0.03
CA ALA A 8 -10.55 10.77 -0.18
C ALA A 8 -9.87 11.54 -1.33
N PRO A 9 -10.55 12.50 -1.96
CA PRO A 9 -9.92 13.45 -2.88
C PRO A 9 -8.68 14.09 -2.24
N GLN A 10 -7.60 14.26 -3.01
CA GLN A 10 -6.31 14.81 -2.54
C GLN A 10 -5.58 13.98 -1.48
N SER A 11 -5.91 12.69 -1.32
CA SER A 11 -5.05 11.76 -0.57
C SER A 11 -3.65 11.70 -1.22
N PRO A 12 -2.56 11.70 -0.42
CA PRO A 12 -1.21 11.51 -0.93
C PRO A 12 -1.12 10.30 -1.85
N VAL A 13 -0.64 10.52 -3.08
CA VAL A 13 -0.49 9.49 -4.09
C VAL A 13 0.77 9.76 -4.90
N LEU A 14 1.51 8.70 -5.19
CA LEU A 14 2.62 8.71 -6.13
C LEU A 14 2.38 7.63 -7.17
N ARG A 15 2.53 7.98 -8.43
CA ARG A 15 2.49 7.08 -9.59
C ARG A 15 3.74 7.32 -10.41
N SER A 16 4.29 6.25 -10.97
CA SER A 16 5.52 6.29 -11.75
C SER A 16 5.47 5.24 -12.86
N GLU A 17 6.15 5.50 -13.98
CA GLU A 17 6.39 4.54 -15.07
C GLU A 17 7.57 3.61 -14.75
N HIS A 18 8.35 3.93 -13.72
CA HIS A 18 9.46 3.12 -13.21
C HIS A 18 9.18 2.65 -11.78
N PRO A 19 9.77 1.50 -11.36
CA PRO A 19 9.64 1.02 -9.98
C PRO A 19 9.96 2.09 -8.93
N LEU A 20 9.10 2.19 -7.92
CA LEU A 20 9.30 3.09 -6.79
C LEU A 20 10.30 2.51 -5.79
N SER A 21 11.25 3.34 -5.37
CA SER A 21 12.15 3.08 -4.24
C SER A 21 11.43 3.21 -2.90
N ASP A 22 12.02 2.65 -1.84
CA ASP A 22 11.44 2.73 -0.50
C ASP A 22 11.39 4.15 0.03
N ASP A 23 12.38 4.99 -0.29
CA ASP A 23 12.38 6.40 0.11
C ASP A 23 11.24 7.18 -0.56
N GLN A 24 10.98 6.92 -1.83
CA GLN A 24 9.83 7.49 -2.55
C GLN A 24 8.51 7.02 -1.95
N ILE A 25 8.39 5.73 -1.62
CA ILE A 25 7.19 5.19 -0.98
C ILE A 25 7.00 5.82 0.40
N ARG A 26 8.06 5.92 1.20
CA ARG A 26 8.03 6.44 2.57
C ARG A 26 7.63 7.91 2.62
N ALA A 27 8.07 8.70 1.65
CA ALA A 27 7.70 10.11 1.54
C ALA A 27 6.18 10.32 1.38
N VAL A 28 5.49 9.39 0.72
CA VAL A 28 4.05 9.52 0.36
C VAL A 28 3.14 8.69 1.27
N ALA A 29 3.56 7.47 1.60
CA ALA A 29 2.79 6.49 2.34
C ALA A 29 3.64 5.85 3.47
N PRO A 30 4.06 6.66 4.48
CA PRO A 30 4.92 6.19 5.57
C PRO A 30 4.33 5.02 6.36
N SER A 31 2.99 4.89 6.40
CA SER A 31 2.30 3.80 7.10
C SER A 31 2.69 2.41 6.61
N ILE A 32 3.11 2.26 5.35
CA ILE A 32 3.63 0.99 4.82
C ILE A 32 4.81 0.45 5.64
N PHE A 33 5.60 1.35 6.24
CA PHE A 33 6.81 1.04 6.97
C PHE A 33 6.66 1.15 8.49
N ALA A 34 5.43 1.24 9.00
CA ALA A 34 5.19 1.10 10.44
C ALA A 34 5.85 -0.20 10.94
N GLN A 35 6.45 -0.18 12.12
CA GLN A 35 7.10 -1.37 12.70
C GLN A 35 6.18 -2.14 13.66
N ALA A 36 5.03 -1.56 13.97
CA ALA A 36 4.05 -2.07 14.92
C ALA A 36 2.65 -1.55 14.56
N PRO A 37 1.57 -2.14 15.09
CA PRO A 37 0.25 -1.53 15.03
C PRO A 37 0.20 -0.23 15.83
N HIS A 38 -0.80 0.62 15.55
CA HIS A 38 -1.06 1.80 16.36
C HIS A 38 -1.43 1.38 17.80
N GLY A 39 -0.98 2.12 18.82
CA GLY A 39 -1.21 1.79 20.23
C GLY A 39 -2.69 1.73 20.68
N SER A 40 -3.63 2.17 19.82
CA SER A 40 -5.07 1.99 20.05
C SER A 40 -5.59 0.59 19.68
N ARG A 41 -4.72 -0.31 19.20
CA ARG A 41 -5.09 -1.69 18.86
C ARG A 41 -4.95 -2.58 20.09
N SER A 42 -5.95 -3.43 20.31
CA SER A 42 -5.92 -4.41 21.39
C SER A 42 -5.03 -5.60 21.00
N GLU A 43 -4.73 -6.45 21.97
CA GLU A 43 -3.95 -7.69 21.80
C GLU A 43 -4.56 -8.67 20.78
N ARG A 44 -5.86 -8.54 20.47
CA ARG A 44 -6.54 -9.36 19.45
C ARG A 44 -6.23 -8.90 18.02
N TYR A 45 -5.61 -7.74 17.83
CA TYR A 45 -5.30 -7.22 16.51
C TYR A 45 -4.08 -7.93 15.92
N SER A 46 -4.29 -8.65 14.81
CA SER A 46 -3.21 -9.28 14.05
C SER A 46 -2.52 -8.26 13.14
N TYR A 47 -1.29 -7.91 13.49
CA TYR A 47 -0.46 -7.03 12.69
C TYR A 47 0.17 -7.79 11.51
N ILE A 48 -0.06 -7.29 10.30
CA ILE A 48 0.56 -7.79 9.06
C ILE A 48 1.46 -6.67 8.53
N PRO A 49 2.80 -6.80 8.62
CA PRO A 49 3.72 -5.75 8.19
C PRO A 49 3.71 -5.60 6.66
N THR A 50 3.21 -4.48 6.17
CA THR A 50 3.12 -4.26 4.71
C THR A 50 4.49 -4.16 4.05
N ALA A 51 5.50 -3.59 4.72
CA ALA A 51 6.87 -3.55 4.22
C ALA A 51 7.47 -4.94 3.97
N THR A 52 7.20 -5.90 4.87
CA THR A 52 7.64 -7.30 4.69
C THR A 52 6.96 -7.92 3.47
N VAL A 53 5.62 -7.78 3.34
CA VAL A 53 4.89 -8.29 2.17
C VAL A 53 5.41 -7.66 0.87
N LEU A 54 5.70 -6.36 0.87
CA LEU A 54 6.30 -5.67 -0.27
C LEU A 54 7.68 -6.24 -0.64
N GLN A 55 8.52 -6.52 0.35
CA GLN A 55 9.85 -7.10 0.12
C GLN A 55 9.76 -8.50 -0.49
N GLU A 56 8.89 -9.36 0.03
CA GLU A 56 8.68 -10.71 -0.53
C GLU A 56 8.17 -10.64 -1.98
N LEU A 57 7.20 -9.77 -2.26
CA LEU A 57 6.69 -9.58 -3.63
C LEU A 57 7.77 -9.06 -4.60
N ARG A 58 8.69 -8.20 -4.13
CA ARG A 58 9.85 -7.79 -4.93
C ARG A 58 10.78 -8.96 -5.24
N GLY A 59 10.97 -9.89 -4.30
CA GLY A 59 11.69 -11.15 -4.52
C GLY A 59 11.07 -11.97 -5.64
N GLU A 60 9.73 -11.97 -5.73
CA GLU A 60 8.96 -12.62 -6.80
C GLU A 60 8.84 -11.80 -8.10
N GLY A 61 9.63 -10.74 -8.26
CA GLY A 61 9.67 -9.92 -9.48
C GLY A 61 8.55 -8.88 -9.61
N PHE A 62 7.72 -8.69 -8.59
CA PHE A 62 6.70 -7.63 -8.56
C PHE A 62 7.28 -6.32 -8.03
N GLN A 63 7.16 -5.27 -8.83
CA GLN A 63 7.70 -3.96 -8.53
C GLN A 63 6.58 -2.95 -8.27
N PRO A 64 6.70 -2.05 -7.29
CA PRO A 64 5.67 -1.05 -6.97
C PRO A 64 5.71 0.11 -7.96
N PHE A 65 4.56 0.50 -8.52
CA PHE A 65 4.44 1.63 -9.46
C PHE A 65 3.46 2.71 -8.96
N MET A 66 2.64 2.38 -7.97
CA MET A 66 1.74 3.33 -7.34
C MET A 66 1.61 3.04 -5.86
N VAL A 67 1.64 4.11 -5.07
CA VAL A 67 1.27 4.07 -3.65
C VAL A 67 0.32 5.20 -3.32
N CYS A 68 -0.54 4.98 -2.35
CA CYS A 68 -1.49 5.97 -1.86
C CYS A 68 -1.71 5.79 -0.36
N GLN A 69 -1.91 6.89 0.36
CA GLN A 69 -2.24 6.86 1.79
C GLN A 69 -3.39 7.79 2.12
N THR A 70 -4.20 7.41 3.09
CA THR A 70 -5.26 8.28 3.61
C THR A 70 -4.66 9.50 4.29
N ARG A 71 -5.18 10.68 3.98
CA ARG A 71 -4.82 11.90 4.71
C ARG A 71 -5.50 11.89 6.08
N VAL A 72 -4.71 12.14 7.13
CA VAL A 72 -5.22 12.27 8.50
C VAL A 72 -4.99 13.68 9.02
N ARG A 73 -5.80 14.10 10.00
CA ARG A 73 -5.62 15.38 10.71
C ARG A 73 -4.76 15.24 11.97
N GLN A 74 -4.73 14.04 12.55
CA GLN A 74 -3.96 13.74 13.77
C GLN A 74 -2.61 13.16 13.37
N GLU A 75 -1.52 13.84 13.70
CA GLU A 75 -0.17 13.43 13.29
C GLU A 75 0.17 12.01 13.79
N GLY A 76 -0.20 11.67 15.03
CA GLY A 76 0.03 10.34 15.59
C GLY A 76 -0.66 9.18 14.87
N ARG A 77 -1.60 9.46 13.95
CA ARG A 77 -2.23 8.42 13.11
C ARG A 77 -1.61 8.29 11.72
N ARG A 78 -0.75 9.23 11.32
CA ARG A 78 -0.22 9.31 9.96
C ARG A 78 0.55 8.07 9.57
N ASP A 79 1.29 7.49 10.51
CA ASP A 79 2.14 6.33 10.28
C ASP A 79 1.41 5.00 10.44
N PHE A 80 0.09 5.00 10.62
CA PHE A 80 -0.68 3.77 10.83
C PHE A 80 -1.95 3.71 10.01
N THR A 81 -2.32 4.81 9.36
CA THR A 81 -3.56 4.91 8.61
C THR A 81 -3.54 4.05 7.36
N LYS A 82 -4.71 3.92 6.75
CA LYS A 82 -4.92 3.13 5.55
C LYS A 82 -4.04 3.57 4.39
N HIS A 83 -3.38 2.60 3.77
CA HIS A 83 -2.48 2.77 2.64
C HIS A 83 -2.71 1.69 1.58
N MET A 84 -2.25 1.96 0.37
CA MET A 84 -2.35 1.08 -0.79
C MET A 84 -1.03 1.05 -1.55
N ILE A 85 -0.71 -0.12 -2.10
CA ILE A 85 0.37 -0.34 -3.06
C ILE A 85 -0.21 -1.06 -4.28
N ARG A 86 0.14 -0.61 -5.50
CA ARG A 86 -0.10 -1.36 -6.74
C ARG A 86 1.23 -1.79 -7.31
N LEU A 87 1.37 -3.08 -7.56
CA LEU A 87 2.58 -3.70 -8.08
C LEU A 87 2.33 -4.34 -9.44
N ARG A 88 3.34 -4.34 -10.30
CA ARG A 88 3.35 -5.04 -11.59
C ARG A 88 4.54 -5.96 -11.66
N HIS A 89 4.40 -7.10 -12.34
CA HIS A 89 5.55 -7.95 -12.60
C HIS A 89 6.52 -7.26 -13.58
N ALA A 90 7.82 -7.36 -13.34
CA ALA A 90 8.84 -6.64 -14.10
C ALA A 90 8.83 -6.95 -15.61
N SER A 91 8.36 -8.13 -16.01
CA SER A 91 8.23 -8.51 -17.43
C SER A 91 7.03 -7.91 -18.15
N GLN A 92 6.10 -7.25 -17.44
CA GLN A 92 4.82 -6.77 -17.99
C GLN A 92 4.61 -5.26 -17.85
N ILE A 93 5.67 -4.50 -17.54
CA ILE A 93 5.59 -3.06 -17.23
C ILE A 93 5.00 -2.25 -18.40
N ASN A 94 5.35 -2.59 -19.64
CA ASN A 94 4.98 -1.82 -20.85
C ASN A 94 3.62 -2.24 -21.47
N GLY A 95 2.84 -3.09 -20.80
CA GLY A 95 1.53 -3.51 -21.30
C GLY A 95 0.48 -2.40 -21.21
N ARG A 96 -0.35 -2.24 -22.26
CA ARG A 96 -1.52 -1.33 -22.24
C ARG A 96 -2.56 -1.74 -21.18
N GLU A 97 -2.60 -3.03 -20.87
CA GLU A 97 -3.29 -3.62 -19.73
C GLU A 97 -2.22 -4.32 -18.88
N ALA A 98 -2.23 -4.06 -17.58
CA ALA A 98 -1.23 -4.61 -16.66
C ALA A 98 -1.90 -5.60 -15.71
N ASN A 99 -1.29 -6.77 -15.55
CA ASN A 99 -1.58 -7.61 -14.40
C ASN A 99 -0.96 -6.95 -13.18
N GLU A 100 -1.80 -6.64 -12.20
CA GLU A 100 -1.34 -6.02 -10.97
C GLU A 100 -1.72 -6.82 -9.75
N ILE A 101 -0.90 -6.66 -8.72
CA ILE A 101 -1.26 -6.96 -7.34
C ILE A 101 -1.57 -5.64 -6.67
N ILE A 102 -2.77 -5.52 -6.09
CA ILE A 102 -3.18 -4.39 -5.28
C ILE A 102 -3.21 -4.84 -3.83
N LEU A 103 -2.39 -4.21 -3.01
CA LEU A 103 -2.38 -4.36 -1.56
C LEU A 103 -3.08 -3.16 -0.93
N LEU A 104 -4.04 -3.43 -0.05
CA LEU A 104 -4.67 -2.44 0.81
C LEU A 104 -4.52 -2.90 2.26
N ASN A 105 -4.07 -2.01 3.14
CA ASN A 105 -3.95 -2.32 4.56
C ASN A 105 -4.09 -1.06 5.42
N SER A 106 -4.25 -1.24 6.73
CA SER A 106 -4.09 -0.19 7.74
C SER A 106 -3.54 -0.82 9.02
N HIS A 107 -2.75 -0.07 9.78
CA HIS A 107 -2.18 -0.52 11.05
C HIS A 107 -2.88 0.09 12.27
N ASP A 108 -3.89 0.92 12.05
CA ASP A 108 -4.83 1.44 13.05
C ASP A 108 -6.19 0.74 13.03
N GLY A 109 -6.36 -0.30 12.19
CA GLY A 109 -7.58 -1.09 12.06
C GLY A 109 -8.77 -0.34 11.45
N THR A 110 -8.54 0.79 10.76
CA THR A 110 -9.58 1.52 10.02
C THR A 110 -9.91 0.88 8.66
N SER A 111 -9.11 -0.08 8.21
CA SER A 111 -9.31 -0.89 7.01
C SER A 111 -8.77 -2.28 7.21
N SER A 112 -9.42 -3.29 6.63
CA SER A 112 -8.90 -4.65 6.57
C SER A 112 -7.73 -4.76 5.60
N TYR A 113 -6.88 -5.76 5.83
CA TYR A 113 -5.91 -6.23 4.85
C TYR A 113 -6.63 -6.87 3.66
N GLN A 114 -6.25 -6.48 2.44
CA GLN A 114 -6.74 -7.05 1.18
C GLN A 114 -5.60 -7.17 0.18
N MET A 115 -5.54 -8.30 -0.52
CA MET A 115 -4.65 -8.52 -1.66
C MET A 115 -5.52 -8.96 -2.84
N LEU A 116 -5.45 -8.21 -3.93
CA LEU A 116 -6.24 -8.43 -5.14
C LEU A 116 -5.27 -8.60 -6.32
N ALA A 117 -5.38 -9.71 -7.03
CA ALA A 117 -4.62 -9.95 -8.25
C ALA A 117 -5.58 -9.95 -9.45
N GLY A 118 -5.17 -9.33 -10.54
CA GLY A 118 -5.97 -9.28 -11.75
C GLY A 118 -5.43 -8.30 -12.78
N MET A 119 -6.11 -8.23 -13.91
CA MET A 119 -5.81 -7.28 -14.97
C MET A 119 -6.56 -5.97 -14.70
N PHE A 120 -5.81 -4.89 -14.54
CA PHE A 120 -6.37 -3.58 -14.20
C PHE A 120 -6.01 -2.53 -15.24
N ARG A 121 -6.95 -1.62 -15.46
CA ARG A 121 -6.83 -0.44 -16.33
C ARG A 121 -6.57 0.83 -15.53
#